data_AF-R9LQ03-F1
#
_entry.id   AF-R9LQ03-F1
#
_cell.length_a   1.000
_cell.length_b   1.000
_cell.length_c   1.000
_cell.angle_alpha   90.00
_cell.angle_beta   90.00
_cell.angle_gamma   90.00
#
_symmetry.space_group_name_H-M   'P 1'
#
loop_
_entity.id
_entity.type
_entity.pdbx_description
1 polymer ?
#
loop_
_entity_poly.entity_id
_entity_poly.type
_entity_poly.pdbx_seq_one_letter_code
_entity_poly.pdbx_strand_id
1 'polypeptide(L)'
;MTRRHNPALIELTLVILIFTLSSVVLLKLFASTYLLSKENVALANGQMMLESQMDQWLLDPDQIKEGSWSVNENMEQVQNGKYKIIIKKKEQDNLYCIQLKLVEDSHVLIDLKTSQLKEEAQ
;
A
#
# COMPACT_ATOMS: atom_id res chain seq x y z
N MET A 1 55.64 -15.82 -29.21
CA MET A 1 54.57 -16.85 -29.17
C MET A 1 53.23 -16.15 -29.09
N THR A 2 52.54 -16.00 -30.23
CA THR A 2 51.20 -15.40 -30.32
C THR A 2 50.22 -16.30 -29.60
N ARG A 3 49.68 -15.84 -28.46
CA ARG A 3 48.61 -16.55 -27.73
C ARG A 3 47.42 -16.68 -28.68
N ARG A 4 47.24 -17.86 -29.30
CA ARG A 4 46.00 -18.23 -30.00
C ARG A 4 44.87 -18.15 -28.98
N HIS A 5 44.12 -17.05 -29.02
CA HIS A 5 42.91 -16.93 -28.22
C HIS A 5 41.92 -17.96 -28.75
N ASN A 6 41.39 -18.80 -27.87
CA ASN A 6 40.45 -19.84 -28.26
C ASN A 6 39.10 -19.17 -28.53
N PRO A 7 38.67 -19.04 -29.79
CA PRO A 7 37.50 -18.23 -30.15
C PRO A 7 36.22 -18.74 -29.48
N ALA A 8 36.10 -20.06 -29.30
CA ALA A 8 34.98 -20.69 -28.60
C ALA A 8 34.88 -20.29 -27.10
N LEU A 9 36.02 -20.07 -26.42
CA LEU A 9 36.01 -19.61 -25.03
C LEU A 9 35.58 -18.15 -24.92
N ILE A 10 35.97 -17.31 -25.88
CA ILE A 10 35.54 -15.92 -25.96
C ILE A 10 34.04 -15.85 -26.23
N GLU A 11 33.54 -16.63 -27.17
CA GLU A 11 32.12 -16.70 -27.51
C GLU A 11 31.29 -17.19 -26.31
N LEU A 12 31.71 -18.24 -25.61
CA LEU A 12 31.07 -18.71 -24.39
C LEU A 12 31.03 -17.63 -23.30
N THR A 13 32.15 -16.91 -23.10
CA THR A 13 32.24 -15.83 -22.10
C THR A 13 31.28 -14.69 -22.45
N LEU A 14 31.18 -14.35 -23.72
CA LEU A 14 30.30 -13.29 -24.22
C LEU A 14 28.82 -13.68 -24.05
N VAL A 15 28.45 -14.93 -24.32
CA VAL A 15 27.11 -15.47 -24.08
C VAL A 15 26.75 -15.41 -22.59
N ILE A 16 27.66 -15.84 -21.71
CA ILE A 16 27.45 -15.79 -20.25
C ILE A 16 27.28 -14.35 -19.77
N LEU A 17 28.06 -13.41 -20.32
CA LEU A 17 28.00 -12.00 -19.96
C LEU A 17 26.67 -11.36 -20.40
N ILE A 18 26.19 -11.66 -21.61
CA ILE A 18 24.87 -11.21 -22.08
C ILE A 18 23.75 -11.82 -21.23
N PHE A 19 23.85 -13.11 -20.89
CA PHE A 19 22.84 -13.80 -20.11
C PHE A 19 22.74 -13.25 -18.68
N THR A 20 23.89 -13.00 -18.04
CA THR A 20 23.94 -12.41 -16.70
C THR A 20 23.40 -10.98 -16.69
N LEU A 21 23.76 -10.15 -17.67
CA LEU A 21 23.19 -8.81 -17.81
C LEU A 21 21.67 -8.85 -17.99
N SER A 22 21.17 -9.72 -18.88
CA SER A 22 19.74 -9.90 -19.12
C SER A 22 19.00 -10.37 -17.87
N SER A 23 19.59 -11.30 -17.12
CA SER A 23 19.02 -11.81 -15.87
C SER A 23 18.89 -10.72 -14.80
N VAL A 24 19.92 -9.88 -14.64
CA VAL A 24 19.88 -8.76 -13.69
C VAL A 24 18.78 -7.75 -14.08
N VAL A 25 18.64 -7.45 -15.38
CA VAL A 25 17.59 -6.55 -15.88
C VAL A 25 16.20 -7.14 -15.60
N LEU A 26 15.99 -8.42 -15.89
CA LEU A 26 14.74 -9.12 -15.61
C LEU A 26 14.40 -9.09 -14.12
N LEU A 27 15.36 -9.39 -13.24
CA LEU A 27 15.16 -9.35 -11.79
C LEU A 27 14.73 -7.97 -11.30
N LYS A 28 15.36 -6.90 -11.80
CA LYS A 28 14.98 -5.53 -11.45
C LYS A 28 13.55 -5.19 -11.90
N LEU A 29 13.18 -5.58 -13.11
CA LEU A 29 11.82 -5.39 -13.63
C LEU A 29 10.80 -6.16 -12.78
N PHE A 30 11.04 -7.43 -12.49
CA PHE A 30 10.15 -8.23 -11.64
C PHE A 30 10.01 -7.65 -10.24
N ALA A 31 11.11 -7.25 -9.60
CA ALA A 31 11.07 -6.64 -8.28
C ALA A 31 10.25 -5.33 -8.29
N SER A 32 10.47 -4.48 -9.28
CA SER A 32 9.72 -3.23 -9.42
C SER A 32 8.23 -3.47 -9.63
N THR A 33 7.86 -4.37 -10.54
CA THR A 33 6.46 -4.71 -10.82
C THR A 33 5.78 -5.36 -9.63
N TYR A 34 6.51 -6.20 -8.88
CA TYR A 34 6.00 -6.83 -7.67
C TYR A 34 5.70 -5.81 -6.57
N LEU A 35 6.60 -4.86 -6.34
CA LEU A 35 6.39 -3.77 -5.37
C LEU A 35 5.18 -2.91 -5.76
N LEU A 36 5.09 -2.54 -7.04
CA LEU A 36 3.97 -1.75 -7.56
C LEU A 36 2.63 -2.50 -7.45
N SER A 37 2.63 -3.82 -7.68
CA SER A 37 1.47 -4.67 -7.48
C SER A 37 1.02 -4.67 -6.01
N LYS A 38 1.96 -4.80 -5.08
CA LYS A 38 1.68 -4.75 -3.63
C LYS A 38 1.11 -3.41 -3.18
N GLU A 39 1.63 -2.31 -3.70
CA GLU A 39 1.11 -0.96 -3.43
C GLU A 39 -0.31 -0.82 -3.97
N ASN A 40 -0.58 -1.29 -5.19
CA ASN A 40 -1.94 -1.28 -5.75
C ASN A 40 -2.93 -2.13 -4.94
N VAL A 41 -2.50 -3.30 -4.48
CA VAL A 41 -3.32 -4.15 -3.60
C VAL A 41 -3.62 -3.45 -2.28
N ALA A 42 -2.63 -2.81 -1.66
CA ALA A 42 -2.81 -2.04 -0.44
C ALA A 42 -3.76 -0.85 -0.63
N LEU A 43 -3.64 -0.13 -1.76
CA LEU A 43 -4.54 0.97 -2.09
C LEU A 43 -5.98 0.48 -2.29
N ALA A 44 -6.18 -0.58 -3.08
CA ALA A 44 -7.51 -1.11 -3.33
C ALA A 44 -8.17 -1.65 -2.06
N ASN A 45 -7.47 -2.49 -1.30
CA ASN A 45 -7.98 -3.05 -0.05
C ASN A 45 -8.20 -1.96 1.00
N GLY A 46 -7.29 -1.00 1.08
CA GLY A 46 -7.39 0.13 1.98
C GLY A 46 -8.59 1.01 1.66
N GLN A 47 -8.82 1.31 0.37
CA GLN A 47 -10.01 2.05 -0.05
C GLN A 47 -11.29 1.32 0.32
N MET A 48 -11.41 0.03 -0.02
CA MET A 48 -12.59 -0.77 0.31
C MET A 48 -12.84 -0.84 1.83
N MET A 49 -11.78 -1.03 2.63
CA MET A 49 -11.90 -1.07 4.08
C MET A 49 -12.34 0.28 4.65
N LEU A 50 -11.73 1.39 4.21
CA LEU A 50 -12.08 2.72 4.72
C LEU A 50 -13.49 3.14 4.28
N GLU A 51 -13.91 2.83 3.06
CA GLU A 51 -15.29 3.05 2.61
C GLU A 51 -16.28 2.21 3.44
N SER A 52 -15.98 0.93 3.69
CA SER A 52 -16.82 0.09 4.54
C SER A 52 -16.92 0.61 5.99
N GLN A 53 -15.82 1.12 6.55
CA GLN A 53 -15.84 1.81 7.85
C GLN A 53 -16.63 3.12 7.76
N MET A 54 -16.54 3.85 6.66
CA MET A 54 -17.34 5.06 6.47
C MET A 54 -18.84 4.75 6.47
N ASP A 55 -19.25 3.74 5.73
CA ASP A 55 -20.65 3.31 5.66
C ASP A 55 -21.15 2.81 7.01
N GLN A 56 -20.33 2.06 7.75
CA GLN A 56 -20.66 1.64 9.12
C GLN A 56 -20.86 2.84 10.04
N TRP A 57 -20.03 3.88 9.93
CA TRP A 57 -20.18 5.09 10.72
C TRP A 57 -21.45 5.87 10.36
N LEU A 58 -21.81 5.91 9.07
CA LEU A 58 -23.04 6.57 8.63
C LEU A 58 -24.31 5.86 9.15
N LEU A 59 -24.22 4.54 9.40
CA LEU A 59 -25.31 3.73 9.96
C LEU A 59 -25.34 3.76 11.49
N ASP A 60 -24.19 3.60 12.13
CA ASP A 60 -24.04 3.59 13.58
C ASP A 60 -22.71 4.28 13.97
N PRO A 61 -22.76 5.59 14.29
CA PRO A 61 -21.58 6.37 14.63
C PRO A 61 -20.83 5.85 15.86
N ASP A 62 -21.49 5.12 16.77
CA ASP A 62 -20.92 4.71 18.06
C ASP A 62 -20.09 3.42 17.96
N GLN A 63 -20.31 2.59 16.94
CA GLN A 63 -19.59 1.32 16.78
C GLN A 63 -18.12 1.46 16.38
N ILE A 64 -17.75 2.57 15.73
CA ILE A 64 -16.38 2.73 15.21
C ILE A 64 -15.42 3.15 16.31
N LYS A 65 -14.29 2.45 16.43
CA LYS A 65 -13.25 2.85 17.38
C LYS A 65 -12.35 3.91 16.75
N GLU A 66 -11.99 4.92 17.51
CA GLU A 66 -10.90 5.83 17.14
C GLU A 66 -9.57 5.17 17.43
N GLY A 67 -8.57 5.47 16.60
CA GLY A 67 -7.23 4.93 16.81
C GLY A 67 -6.36 4.99 15.58
N SER A 68 -5.14 4.50 15.77
CA SER A 68 -4.17 4.29 14.70
C SER A 68 -3.67 2.86 14.79
N TRP A 69 -3.74 2.13 13.67
CA TRP A 69 -3.29 0.74 13.59
C TRP A 69 -2.36 0.55 12.41
N SER A 70 -1.27 -0.18 12.63
CA SER A 70 -0.36 -0.60 11.56
C SER A 70 -0.91 -1.85 10.86
N VAL A 71 -0.95 -1.82 9.53
CA VAL A 71 -1.52 -2.87 8.69
C VAL A 71 -0.61 -3.25 7.52
N ASN A 72 -0.80 -4.46 6.99
CA ASN A 72 -0.13 -4.95 5.78
C ASN A 72 -0.93 -4.59 4.51
N GLU A 73 -0.48 -5.05 3.34
CA GLU A 73 -1.14 -4.84 2.04
C GLU A 73 -2.58 -5.38 1.99
N ASN A 74 -2.90 -6.36 2.84
CA ASN A 74 -4.21 -6.98 2.94
C ASN A 74 -5.08 -6.36 4.04
N MET A 75 -4.65 -5.23 4.61
CA MET A 75 -5.30 -4.54 5.74
C MET A 75 -5.40 -5.36 7.03
N GLU A 76 -4.52 -6.35 7.21
CA GLU A 76 -4.44 -7.12 8.46
C GLU A 76 -3.54 -6.39 9.45
N GLN A 77 -3.97 -6.31 10.71
CA GLN A 77 -3.22 -5.64 11.77
C GLN A 77 -1.94 -6.41 12.09
N VAL A 78 -0.78 -5.75 11.93
CA VAL A 78 0.54 -6.34 12.15
C VAL A 78 1.45 -5.38 12.89
N GLN A 79 2.36 -5.90 13.73
CA GLN A 79 3.23 -5.07 14.58
C GLN A 79 4.13 -4.12 13.79
N ASN A 80 4.54 -4.51 12.57
CA ASN A 80 5.44 -3.74 11.71
C ASN A 80 4.88 -3.57 10.30
N GLY A 81 3.60 -3.23 10.20
CA GLY A 81 2.93 -2.95 8.93
C GLY A 81 3.50 -1.69 8.25
N LYS A 82 3.66 -1.75 6.93
CA LYS A 82 4.11 -0.62 6.09
C LYS A 82 3.07 0.51 6.09
N TYR A 83 1.78 0.16 6.19
CA TYR A 83 0.68 1.11 6.12
C TYR A 83 0.10 1.35 7.51
N LYS A 84 -0.50 2.52 7.73
CA LYS A 84 -1.20 2.89 8.94
C LYS A 84 -2.59 3.39 8.61
N ILE A 85 -3.58 2.81 9.27
CA ILE A 85 -4.96 3.29 9.25
C ILE A 85 -5.13 4.24 10.43
N ILE A 86 -5.66 5.43 10.19
CA ILE A 86 -5.93 6.44 11.20
C ILE A 86 -7.41 6.81 11.13
N ILE A 87 -8.11 6.63 12.25
CA ILE A 87 -9.52 6.99 12.41
C ILE A 87 -9.61 8.08 13.47
N LYS A 88 -10.13 9.24 13.06
CA LYS A 88 -10.39 10.38 13.95
C LYS A 88 -11.84 10.79 13.81
N LYS A 89 -12.57 10.87 14.91
CA LYS A 89 -13.86 11.54 14.96
C LYS A 89 -13.67 12.93 15.56
N LYS A 90 -14.59 13.82 15.22
CA LYS A 90 -14.69 15.14 15.79
C LYS A 90 -16.15 15.48 15.94
N GLU A 91 -16.54 15.90 17.12
CA GLU A 91 -17.89 16.35 17.41
C GLU A 91 -17.87 17.87 17.57
N GLN A 92 -18.73 18.57 16.83
CA GLN A 92 -18.92 20.02 16.96
C GLN A 92 -20.41 20.34 16.93
N ASP A 93 -20.91 20.91 18.02
CA ASP A 93 -22.30 21.34 18.21
C ASP A 93 -23.31 20.27 17.77
N ASN A 94 -23.84 20.40 16.55
CA ASN A 94 -24.86 19.53 15.95
C ASN A 94 -24.33 18.59 14.84
N LEU A 95 -23.01 18.48 14.67
CA LEU A 95 -22.37 17.68 13.62
C LEU A 95 -21.40 16.64 14.21
N TYR A 96 -21.57 15.40 13.80
CA TYR A 96 -20.52 14.39 13.90
C TYR A 96 -19.66 14.44 12.64
N CYS A 97 -18.35 14.39 12.77
CA CYS A 97 -17.40 14.28 11.67
C CYS A 97 -16.51 13.07 11.89
N ILE A 98 -16.22 12.31 10.84
CA ILE A 98 -15.20 11.26 10.86
C ILE A 98 -14.21 11.48 9.73
N GLN A 99 -12.94 11.22 10.03
CA GLN A 99 -11.85 11.23 9.09
C GLN A 99 -11.11 9.90 9.17
N LEU A 100 -11.03 9.23 8.04
CA LEU A 100 -10.43 7.92 7.82
C LEU A 100 -9.25 8.09 6.87
N LYS A 101 -8.05 7.77 7.32
CA LYS A 101 -6.84 7.89 6.50
C LYS A 101 -6.08 6.59 6.38
N LEU A 102 -5.52 6.35 5.20
CA LEU A 102 -4.45 5.39 4.97
C LEU A 102 -3.15 6.15 4.74
N VAL A 103 -2.11 5.83 5.51
CA VAL A 103 -0.82 6.53 5.48
C VAL A 103 0.32 5.53 5.31
N GLU A 104 1.30 5.87 4.50
CA GLU A 104 2.55 5.13 4.29
C GLU A 104 3.74 6.07 4.50
N ASP A 105 4.64 5.77 5.44
CA ASP A 105 5.89 6.52 5.68
C ASP A 105 5.76 8.07 5.67
N SER A 106 4.62 8.59 6.13
CA SER A 106 4.20 10.03 6.17
C SER A 106 3.47 10.58 4.94
N HIS A 107 3.27 9.79 3.89
CA HIS A 107 2.41 10.12 2.75
C HIS A 107 0.99 9.63 3.00
N VAL A 108 0.02 10.54 2.87
CA VAL A 108 -1.40 10.16 2.91
C VAL A 108 -1.75 9.57 1.56
N LEU A 109 -2.08 8.27 1.55
CA LEU A 109 -2.49 7.55 0.35
C LEU A 109 -3.98 7.76 0.09
N ILE A 110 -4.79 7.69 1.14
CA ILE A 110 -6.25 7.83 1.08
C ILE A 110 -6.70 8.72 2.24
N ASP A 111 -7.56 9.70 1.97
CA ASP A 111 -8.18 10.58 2.97
C ASP A 111 -9.67 10.66 2.68
N LEU A 112 -10.47 9.93 3.48
CA LEU A 112 -11.92 10.00 3.41
C LEU A 112 -12.43 10.79 4.61
N LYS A 113 -13.29 11.77 4.35
CA LYS A 113 -13.90 12.61 5.36
C LYS A 113 -15.38 12.76 5.08
N THR A 114 -16.20 12.54 6.10
CA THR A 114 -17.64 12.82 6.03
C THR A 114 -18.13 13.48 7.32
N SER A 115 -19.33 14.05 7.25
CA SER A 115 -20.00 14.69 8.36
C SER A 115 -21.50 14.41 8.31
N GLN A 116 -22.13 14.17 9.45
CA GLN A 116 -23.56 13.96 9.61
C GLN A 116 -24.13 14.87 10.70
N LEU A 117 -25.38 15.31 10.52
CA LEU A 117 -26.13 16.06 11.53
C LEU A 117 -26.63 15.12 12.62
N LYS A 118 -26.53 15.55 13.88
CA LYS A 118 -27.00 14.79 15.05
C LYS A 118 -28.50 14.45 15.02
N GLU A 119 -29.30 15.26 14.33
CA GLU A 119 -30.75 15.06 14.19
C GLU A 119 -31.13 13.94 13.21
N GLU A 120 -30.23 13.51 12.32
CA GLU A 120 -30.48 12.42 11.35
C GLU A 120 -30.01 11.04 11.86
N ALA A 121 -29.39 10.98 13.04
CA ALA A 121 -28.79 9.77 13.60
C ALA A 121 -29.70 9.04 14.63
N GLN A 122 -31.01 9.34 14.66
CA GLN A 122 -32.01 8.70 15.53
C GLN A 122 -32.97 7.78 14.78
#